data_AF-A0A645GZ07-F1
#
_entry.id   AF-A0A645GZ07-F1
#
_cell.length_a   1.000
_cell.length_b   1.000
_cell.length_c   1.000
_cell.angle_alpha   90.00
_cell.angle_beta   90.00
_cell.angle_gamma   90.00
#
_symmetry.space_group_name_H-M   'P 1'
#
loop_
_entity.id
_entity.type
_entity.pdbx_description
1 polymer ?
#
loop_
_entity_poly.entity_id
_entity_poly.type
_entity_poly.pdbx_seq_one_letter_code
_entity_poly.pdbx_strand_id
1 'polypeptide(L)'
;MFVSPIKALWFLVIIVVIQQLDGNIIGPKILGDSIGISAFWILFSLLVAGKLLGLVGMIIGVPLFAIIYSIIKDIIEAKLNKKGLPEQTKDYMN
;
A
#
# COMPACT_ATOMS: atom_id res chain seq x y z
N MET A 1 -3.25 -23.30 29.58
CA MET A 1 -4.22 -22.66 28.65
C MET A 1 -4.05 -23.31 27.28
N PHE A 2 -4.73 -24.42 27.01
CA PHE A 2 -4.70 -25.05 25.69
C PHE A 2 -6.06 -24.89 25.05
N VAL A 3 -6.14 -24.03 24.03
CA VAL A 3 -7.32 -23.92 23.19
C VAL A 3 -7.39 -25.16 22.31
N SER A 4 -8.57 -25.78 22.27
CA SER A 4 -8.84 -26.99 21.48
C SER A 4 -8.33 -26.84 20.04
N PRO A 5 -7.57 -27.82 19.49
CA PRO A 5 -7.02 -27.76 18.13
C PRO A 5 -8.08 -27.48 17.05
N ILE A 6 -9.33 -27.92 17.29
CA ILE A 6 -10.44 -27.69 16.37
C ILE A 6 -10.83 -26.20 16.30
N LYS A 7 -10.68 -25.45 17.39
CA LYS A 7 -10.95 -24.00 17.44
C LYS A 7 -9.85 -23.23 16.71
N ALA A 8 -8.60 -23.69 16.83
CA ALA A 8 -7.48 -23.11 16.09
C ALA A 8 -7.65 -23.29 14.57
N LEU A 9 -8.13 -24.45 14.13
CA LEU A 9 -8.43 -24.69 12.72
C LEU A 9 -9.52 -23.75 12.19
N TRP A 10 -10.63 -23.60 12.93
CA TRP A 10 -11.69 -22.65 12.56
C TRP A 10 -11.20 -21.21 12.53
N PHE A 11 -10.39 -20.80 13.51
CA PHE A 11 -9.81 -19.46 13.56
C PHE A 11 -8.89 -19.18 12.36
N LEU A 12 -8.05 -20.15 11.98
CA LEU A 12 -7.20 -20.06 10.80
C LEU A 12 -8.02 -19.88 9.52
N VAL A 13 -9.07 -20.69 9.33
CA VAL A 13 -9.96 -20.59 8.16
C VAL A 13 -10.59 -19.20 8.06
N ILE A 14 -11.08 -18.67 9.18
CA ILE A 14 -11.68 -17.33 9.25
C ILE A 14 -10.64 -16.26 8.88
N ILE A 15 -9.42 -16.34 9.44
CA ILE A 15 -8.34 -15.39 9.09
C ILE A 15 -8.05 -15.45 7.59
N VAL A 16 -7.90 -16.64 7.01
CA VAL A 16 -7.59 -16.77 5.58
C VAL A 16 -8.70 -16.13 4.74
N VAL A 17 -9.97 -16.37 5.07
CA VAL A 17 -11.10 -15.74 4.37
C VAL A 17 -11.05 -14.21 4.49
N ILE A 18 -10.85 -13.68 5.70
CA ILE A 18 -10.74 -12.24 5.93
C ILE A 18 -9.58 -11.64 5.14
N GLN A 19 -8.38 -12.23 5.21
CA GLN A 19 -7.21 -11.76 4.48
C GLN A 19 -7.43 -11.78 2.96
N GLN A 20 -8.20 -12.75 2.44
CA GLN A 20 -8.54 -12.82 1.02
C GLN A 20 -9.52 -11.72 0.59
N LEU A 21 -10.50 -11.39 1.44
CA LEU A 21 -11.44 -10.29 1.21
C LEU A 21 -10.71 -8.94 1.29
N ASP A 22 -9.84 -8.75 2.28
CA ASP A 22 -9.05 -7.54 2.45
C ASP A 22 -8.08 -7.33 1.29
N GLY A 23 -7.34 -8.36 0.90
CA GLY A 23 -6.34 -8.26 -0.17
C GLY A 23 -6.93 -8.11 -1.57
N ASN A 24 -8.01 -8.85 -1.89
CA ASN A 24 -8.49 -8.96 -3.28
C ASN A 24 -9.74 -8.12 -3.57
N ILE A 25 -10.52 -7.72 -2.57
CA ILE A 25 -11.79 -7.01 -2.79
C ILE A 25 -11.76 -5.63 -2.15
N ILE A 26 -11.50 -5.56 -0.85
CA ILE A 26 -11.56 -4.32 -0.08
C ILE A 26 -10.37 -3.44 -0.43
N GLY A 27 -9.17 -4.02 -0.50
CA GLY A 27 -7.93 -3.34 -0.89
C GLY A 27 -8.11 -2.55 -2.18
N PRO A 28 -8.38 -3.18 -3.33
CA PRO A 28 -8.55 -2.46 -4.61
C PRO A 28 -9.69 -1.43 -4.57
N LYS A 29 -10.78 -1.73 -3.86
CA LYS A 29 -11.96 -0.84 -3.81
C LYS A 29 -11.75 0.41 -2.95
N ILE A 30 -10.91 0.33 -1.92
CA ILE A 30 -10.52 1.47 -1.07
C ILE A 30 -9.32 2.20 -1.67
N LEU A 31 -8.37 1.46 -2.26
CA LEU A 31 -7.13 2.00 -2.84
C LEU A 31 -7.32 2.54 -4.28
N GLY A 32 -8.51 2.39 -4.86
CA GLY A 32 -8.91 2.94 -6.16
C GLY A 32 -8.03 2.48 -7.32
N ASP A 33 -7.93 3.32 -8.36
CA ASP A 33 -6.86 3.24 -9.38
C ASP A 33 -5.53 3.46 -8.67
N SER A 34 -5.00 2.37 -8.10
CA SER A 34 -3.73 2.19 -7.39
C SER A 34 -2.95 3.49 -7.20
N ILE A 35 -2.61 3.84 -5.96
CA ILE A 35 -1.72 4.96 -5.58
C ILE A 35 -0.43 5.02 -6.45
N GLY A 36 -0.12 4.01 -7.26
CA GLY A 36 0.94 3.99 -8.26
C GLY A 36 2.23 3.45 -7.68
N ILE A 37 2.17 3.09 -6.39
CA ILE A 37 3.27 2.55 -5.62
C ILE A 37 3.43 1.10 -6.04
N SER A 38 4.39 0.87 -6.92
CA SER A 38 4.80 -0.47 -7.31
C SER A 38 5.27 -1.29 -6.10
N ALA A 39 5.21 -2.61 -6.21
CA ALA A 39 5.72 -3.53 -5.18
C ALA A 39 7.18 -3.22 -4.79
N PHE A 40 7.96 -2.67 -5.72
CA PHE A 40 9.31 -2.18 -5.46
C PHE A 40 9.34 -1.09 -4.38
N TRP A 41 8.49 -0.07 -4.47
CA TRP A 41 8.47 1.03 -3.50
C TRP A 41 8.00 0.59 -2.11
N ILE A 42 7.08 -0.38 -2.04
CA ILE A 42 6.68 -1.02 -0.78
C ILE A 42 7.88 -1.72 -0.14
N LEU A 43 8.60 -2.56 -0.90
CA LEU A 43 9.79 -3.25 -0.42
C LEU A 43 10.89 -2.27 -0.01
N PHE A 44 11.13 -1.24 -0.82
CA PHE A 44 12.09 -0.18 -0.51
C PHE A 44 11.77 0.49 0.83
N SER A 45 10.52 0.90 1.04
CA SER A 45 10.09 1.54 2.29
C SER A 45 10.24 0.62 3.50
N LEU A 46 9.94 -0.68 3.34
CA LEU A 46 10.09 -1.69 4.38
C LEU A 46 11.55 -1.86 4.80
N LEU A 47 12.46 -1.96 3.84
CA LEU A 47 13.89 -2.13 4.10
C LEU A 47 14.50 -0.89 4.74
N VAL A 48 14.17 0.30 4.23
CA VAL A 48 14.69 1.57 4.75
C VAL A 48 14.16 1.81 6.17
N ALA A 49 12.84 1.75 6.37
CA ALA A 49 12.25 2.00 7.67
C ALA A 49 12.62 0.92 8.69
N GLY A 50 12.73 -0.34 8.25
CA GLY A 50 13.22 -1.44 9.07
C GLY A 50 14.66 -1.26 9.53
N LYS A 51 15.54 -0.72 8.67
CA LYS A 51 16.93 -0.40 9.07
C LYS A 51 17.00 0.77 10.05
N LEU A 52 16.08 1.73 9.97
CA LEU A 52 16.08 2.93 10.82
C LEU A 52 15.44 2.70 12.21
N LEU A 53 14.31 2.01 12.27
CA LEU A 53 13.48 1.88 13.48
C LEU A 53 13.13 0.42 13.81
N GLY A 54 13.78 -0.56 13.18
CA GLY A 54 13.54 -1.98 13.41
C GLY A 54 12.12 -2.41 13.03
N LEU A 55 11.55 -3.32 13.83
CA LEU A 55 10.21 -3.86 13.59
C LEU A 55 9.12 -2.77 13.54
N VAL A 56 9.21 -1.76 14.43
CA VAL A 56 8.27 -0.64 14.45
C VAL A 56 8.32 0.13 13.13
N GLY A 57 9.53 0.38 12.63
CA GLY A 57 9.76 0.99 11.33
C GLY A 57 9.14 0.22 10.17
N MET A 58 9.21 -1.10 10.18
CA MET A 58 8.62 -1.92 9.13
C MET A 58 7.08 -1.78 9.07
N ILE A 59 6.41 -1.73 10.23
CA ILE A 59 4.95 -1.61 10.30
C ILE A 59 4.49 -0.23 9.80
N ILE A 60 5.16 0.84 10.23
CA ILE A 60 4.77 2.21 9.90
C ILE A 60 5.37 2.73 8.59
N GLY A 61 6.44 2.11 8.10
CA GLY A 61 7.23 2.60 6.98
C GLY A 61 6.46 2.59 5.66
N VAL A 62 5.73 1.51 5.40
CA VAL A 62 4.90 1.36 4.19
C VAL A 62 3.79 2.43 4.13
N PRO A 63 2.91 2.57 5.15
CA PRO A 63 1.86 3.59 5.10
C PRO A 63 2.42 5.01 5.09
N LEU A 64 3.51 5.29 5.82
CA LEU A 64 4.15 6.60 5.80
C LEU A 64 4.70 6.94 4.41
N PHE A 65 5.39 6.00 3.78
CA PHE A 65 5.90 6.18 2.42
C PHE A 65 4.76 6.41 1.42
N ALA A 66 3.64 5.71 1.59
CA ALA A 66 2.48 5.89 0.73
C ALA A 66 1.88 7.30 0.81
N ILE A 67 1.80 7.86 2.02
CA ILE A 67 1.36 9.25 2.23
C ILE A 67 2.32 10.23 1.56
N ILE A 68 3.63 10.06 1.77
CA ILE A 68 4.66 10.92 1.17
C ILE A 68 4.57 10.88 -0.36
N TYR A 69 4.46 9.68 -0.93
CA TYR A 69 4.33 9.49 -2.36
C TYR A 69 3.08 10.20 -2.91
N SER A 70 1.93 10.04 -2.24
CA SER A 70 0.68 10.70 -2.64
C SER A 70 0.81 12.21 -2.63
N ILE A 71 1.39 12.80 -1.58
CA ILE A 71 1.60 14.25 -1.49
C ILE A 71 2.50 14.74 -2.63
N ILE A 72 3.59 14.02 -2.93
CA ILE A 72 4.49 14.38 -4.02
C ILE A 72 3.76 14.32 -5.36
N LYS A 73 2.97 13.26 -5.59
CA LYS A 73 2.15 13.09 -6.80
C LYS A 73 1.18 14.26 -6.96
N ASP A 74 0.41 14.59 -5.94
CA ASP A 74 -0.57 15.69 -5.97
C ASP A 74 0.11 17.04 -6.27
N ILE A 75 1.29 17.29 -5.68
CA ILE A 75 2.08 18.51 -5.95
C ILE A 75 2.54 18.56 -7.40
N ILE A 76 2.98 17.43 -7.97
CA ILE A 76 3.44 17.35 -9.36
C ILE A 76 2.26 17.56 -10.31
N GLU A 77 1.14 16.88 -10.10
CA GLU A 77 -0.08 17.03 -10.90
C GLU A 77 -0.57 18.48 -10.87
N ALA A 78 -0.65 19.10 -9.68
CA ALA A 78 -1.00 20.51 -9.55
C ALA A 78 -0.04 21.46 -10.30
N LYS A 79 1.25 21.11 -10.41
CA LYS A 79 2.24 21.89 -11.18
C LYS A 79 2.11 21.67 -12.69
N LEU A 80 1.80 20.45 -13.14
CA LEU A 80 1.55 20.13 -14.54
C LEU A 80 0.31 20.85 -15.04
N ASN A 81 -0.78 20.80 -14.28
CA ASN A 81 -2.02 21.51 -14.56
C ASN A 81 -1.80 23.01 -14.75
N LYS A 82 -1.07 23.65 -13.83
CA LYS A 82 -0.71 25.09 -13.92
C LYS A 82 0.08 25.44 -15.18
N LYS A 83 0.77 24.47 -15.77
CA LYS A 83 1.54 24.65 -17.01
C LYS A 83 0.75 24.23 -18.26
N GLY A 84 -0.51 23.80 -18.11
CA GLY A 84 -1.31 23.25 -19.20
C GLY A 84 -0.73 21.95 -19.77
N LEU A 85 0.09 21.24 -19.00
CA LEU A 85 0.70 19.98 -19.41
C LEU A 85 -0.21 18.81 -19.01
N PRO A 86 -0.23 17.71 -19.80
CA PRO A 86 -1.03 16.55 -19.45
C PRO A 86 -0.55 15.92 -18.14
N GLU A 87 -1.50 15.53 -17.30
CA GLU A 87 -1.22 14.89 -16.01
C GLU A 87 -1.05 13.36 -16.16
N GLN A 88 -1.71 12.77 -17.15
CA GLN A 88 -1.66 11.33 -17.38
C GLN A 88 -0.38 10.96 -18.13
N THR A 89 0.39 10.04 -17.56
CA THR A 89 1.62 9.53 -18.18
C THR A 89 1.39 8.97 -19.59
N LYS A 90 0.21 8.39 -19.85
CA LYS A 90 -0.14 7.82 -21.16
C LYS A 90 -0.10 8.87 -22.28
N ASP A 91 -0.43 10.12 -21.98
CA ASP A 91 -0.48 11.21 -22.97
C ASP A 91 0.92 11.57 -23.50
N TYR A 92 1.98 11.20 -22.77
CA TYR A 92 3.38 11.39 -23.20
C TYR A 92 3.95 10.20 -23.98
N MET A 93 3.25 9.05 -23.98
CA MET A 93 3.73 7.80 -24.57
C MET A 93 3.10 7.47 -25.93
N ASN A 94 2.16 8.29 -26.39
CA ASN A 94 1.47 8.14 -27.67
C ASN A 94 2.18 8.90 -28.80
#